data_AF-A0A2C6C0K6-F1
#
_entry.id   AF-A0A2C6C0K6-F1
#
_cell.length_a   1.000
_cell.length_b   1.000
_cell.length_c   1.000
_cell.angle_alpha   90.00
_cell.angle_beta   90.00
_cell.angle_gamma   90.00
#
_symmetry.space_group_name_H-M   'P 1'
#
loop_
_entity.id
_entity.type
_entity.pdbx_description
1 polymer ?
#
loop_
_entity_poly.entity_id
_entity_poly.type
_entity_poly.pdbx_seq_one_letter_code
_entity_poly.pdbx_strand_id
1 'polypeptide(L)'
;MDNILFKDFNLRSKNMLITAKTRTGVTSSIMVPAILENNETNFVILDFNKEIYSITNKYRKKYSNIYFIDRNTIIEDINKIDYSKKFTIYICCDPCRENIDEIKIFEEILEIVDNKRVQCITLIEHYEHIANILRKLKIGNNNKFLISSQENSNLELIKNNLEKFDIGYINLTNNIICIGDKEYKQEFYFKNEKYVKLLELKK
;
A
#
# COMPACT_ATOMS: atom_id res chain seq x y z
N MET A 1 -15.28 -15.25 10.70
CA MET A 1 -13.85 -15.56 10.52
C MET A 1 -13.18 -14.21 10.38
N ASP A 2 -12.46 -13.78 11.41
CA ASP A 2 -11.80 -12.47 11.37
C ASP A 2 -10.80 -12.45 10.23
N ASN A 3 -10.78 -11.36 9.48
CA ASN A 3 -9.93 -11.20 8.32
C ASN A 3 -8.50 -10.88 8.79
N ILE A 4 -7.80 -11.89 9.33
CA ILE A 4 -6.49 -11.76 9.98
C ILE A 4 -5.38 -11.47 8.96
N LEU A 5 -5.65 -11.51 7.65
CA LEU A 5 -4.62 -11.49 6.63
C LEU A 5 -3.68 -10.28 6.75
N PHE A 6 -4.27 -9.09 6.94
CA PHE A 6 -3.53 -7.83 7.03
C PHE A 6 -3.30 -7.34 8.45
N LYS A 7 -3.91 -7.97 9.45
CA LYS A 7 -3.65 -7.61 10.84
C LYS A 7 -2.18 -7.88 11.18
N ASP A 8 -1.53 -6.94 11.86
CA ASP A 8 -0.14 -7.01 12.28
C ASP A 8 0.83 -7.32 11.10
N PHE A 9 0.53 -6.77 9.92
CA PHE A 9 1.28 -7.06 8.68
C PHE A 9 2.77 -6.74 8.79
N ASN A 10 3.10 -5.71 9.57
CA ASN A 10 4.48 -5.31 9.85
C ASN A 10 5.31 -6.38 10.57
N LEU A 11 4.68 -7.35 11.23
CA LEU A 11 5.34 -8.46 11.94
C LEU A 11 5.58 -9.69 11.07
N ARG A 12 5.06 -9.72 9.84
CA ARG A 12 5.27 -10.85 8.93
C ARG A 12 6.74 -11.01 8.56
N SER A 13 7.17 -12.25 8.34
CA SER A 13 8.55 -12.53 7.89
C SER A 13 8.79 -12.01 6.47
N LYS A 14 7.80 -12.10 5.59
CA LYS A 14 7.89 -11.68 4.19
C LYS A 14 7.01 -10.47 3.88
N ASN A 15 7.35 -9.79 2.78
CA ASN A 15 6.47 -8.82 2.13
C ASN A 15 5.33 -9.56 1.42
N MET A 16 4.40 -8.83 0.82
CA MET A 16 3.28 -9.45 0.10
C MET A 16 3.08 -8.81 -1.26
N LEU A 17 2.96 -9.66 -2.27
CA LEU A 17 2.59 -9.28 -3.64
C LEU A 17 1.27 -9.98 -3.96
N ILE A 18 0.21 -9.20 -4.20
CA ILE A 18 -1.10 -9.75 -4.57
C ILE A 18 -1.38 -9.43 -6.04
N THR A 19 -1.56 -10.46 -6.85
CA THR A 19 -1.93 -10.32 -8.25
C THR A 19 -3.44 -10.42 -8.44
N ALA A 20 -3.97 -9.65 -9.39
CA ALA A 20 -5.39 -9.68 -9.74
C ALA A 20 -5.57 -9.69 -11.26
N LYS A 21 -6.48 -10.52 -11.81
CA LYS A 21 -6.82 -10.47 -13.25
C LYS A 21 -7.16 -9.07 -13.75
N THR A 22 -7.89 -8.32 -12.92
CA THR A 22 -8.30 -6.95 -13.17
C THR A 22 -7.94 -6.10 -11.97
N ARG A 23 -7.71 -4.80 -12.22
CA ARG A 23 -7.43 -3.80 -11.18
C ARG A 23 -8.57 -3.60 -10.19
N THR A 24 -9.79 -4.02 -10.55
CA THR A 24 -10.99 -3.85 -9.75
C THR A 24 -10.89 -4.57 -8.41
N GLY A 25 -11.44 -3.93 -7.37
CA GLY A 25 -11.50 -4.55 -6.04
C GLY A 25 -10.22 -4.49 -5.23
N VAL A 26 -9.06 -4.13 -5.82
CA VAL A 26 -7.77 -4.10 -5.12
C VAL A 26 -7.75 -3.09 -3.99
N THR A 27 -7.98 -1.80 -4.26
CA THR A 27 -8.10 -0.80 -3.19
C THR A 27 -9.13 -1.21 -2.14
N SER A 28 -10.30 -1.67 -2.57
CA SER A 28 -11.42 -1.90 -1.66
C SER A 28 -11.34 -3.19 -0.84
N SER A 29 -10.50 -4.14 -1.24
CA SER A 29 -10.35 -5.44 -0.57
C SER A 29 -8.95 -5.67 -0.01
N ILE A 30 -7.92 -4.95 -0.45
CA ILE A 30 -6.54 -5.14 0.00
C ILE A 30 -6.05 -3.89 0.71
N MET A 31 -6.00 -2.76 0.01
CA MET A 31 -5.32 -1.57 0.53
C MET A 31 -6.06 -0.93 1.70
N VAL A 32 -7.37 -0.72 1.58
CA VAL A 32 -8.16 -0.12 2.67
C VAL A 32 -8.16 -1.02 3.91
N PRO A 33 -8.48 -2.33 3.84
CA PRO A 33 -8.36 -3.22 5.00
C PRO A 33 -6.97 -3.21 5.63
N ALA A 34 -5.89 -3.22 4.84
CA ALA A 34 -4.53 -3.15 5.37
C ALA A 34 -4.27 -1.88 6.20
N ILE A 35 -4.82 -0.75 5.79
CA ILE A 35 -4.71 0.50 6.54
C ILE A 35 -5.54 0.45 7.84
N LEU A 36 -6.77 -0.05 7.77
CA LEU A 36 -7.70 -0.07 8.90
C LEU A 36 -7.31 -1.07 10.00
N GLU A 37 -6.59 -2.14 9.65
CA GLU A 37 -6.14 -3.16 10.61
C GLU A 37 -4.78 -2.86 11.26
N ASN A 38 -4.11 -1.76 10.89
CA ASN A 38 -2.74 -1.44 11.37
C ASN A 38 -2.62 0.02 11.89
N ASN A 39 -3.43 0.39 12.89
CA ASN A 39 -3.50 1.78 13.37
C ASN A 39 -2.18 2.36 13.88
N GLU A 40 -1.40 1.53 14.58
CA GLU A 40 -0.13 1.92 15.20
C GLU A 40 1.05 1.91 14.21
N THR A 41 0.80 1.75 12.91
CA THR A 41 1.85 1.66 11.89
C THR A 41 1.98 2.95 11.09
N ASN A 42 3.22 3.29 10.71
CA ASN A 42 3.47 4.35 9.72
C ASN A 42 3.19 3.83 8.31
N PHE A 43 2.73 4.70 7.42
CA PHE A 43 2.40 4.33 6.06
C PHE A 43 3.04 5.25 5.03
N VAL A 44 3.52 4.66 3.94
CA VAL A 44 3.86 5.34 2.68
C VAL A 44 3.04 4.68 1.59
N ILE A 45 2.24 5.44 0.87
CA ILE A 45 1.21 4.91 -0.04
C ILE A 45 1.38 5.56 -1.40
N LEU A 46 1.73 4.78 -2.41
CA LEU A 46 1.56 5.18 -3.81
C LEU A 46 0.09 4.99 -4.17
N ASP A 47 -0.61 6.10 -4.30
CA ASP A 47 -2.07 6.17 -4.39
C ASP A 47 -2.49 6.69 -5.77
N PHE A 48 -2.95 5.77 -6.62
CA PHE A 48 -3.42 6.12 -7.95
C PHE A 48 -4.83 6.68 -7.87
N ASN A 49 -5.07 7.81 -8.55
CA ASN A 49 -6.37 8.49 -8.56
C ASN A 49 -6.90 8.91 -7.17
N LYS A 50 -6.04 8.96 -6.14
CA LYS A 50 -6.42 9.27 -4.75
C LYS A 50 -7.47 8.31 -4.19
N GLU A 51 -7.55 7.09 -4.72
CA GLU A 51 -8.56 6.11 -4.31
C GLU A 51 -8.44 5.82 -2.82
N ILE A 52 -7.22 5.60 -2.32
CA ILE A 52 -6.97 5.22 -0.93
C ILE A 52 -7.13 6.44 -0.01
N TYR A 53 -6.55 7.59 -0.39
CA TYR A 53 -6.64 8.83 0.37
C TYR A 53 -8.08 9.26 0.58
N SER A 54 -8.91 9.23 -0.47
CA SER A 54 -10.31 9.66 -0.43
C SER A 54 -11.13 8.88 0.61
N ILE A 55 -10.77 7.60 0.84
CA ILE A 55 -11.45 6.71 1.77
C ILE A 55 -10.88 6.84 3.18
N THR A 56 -9.56 6.85 3.33
CA THR A 56 -8.91 6.55 4.62
C THR A 56 -8.38 7.77 5.36
N ASN A 57 -8.26 8.95 4.73
CA ASN A 57 -7.59 10.10 5.36
C ASN A 57 -8.25 10.54 6.68
N LYS A 58 -9.60 10.61 6.73
CA LYS A 58 -10.33 11.08 7.92
C LYS A 58 -10.11 10.12 9.09
N TYR A 59 -10.12 8.83 8.81
CA TYR A 59 -9.83 7.79 9.77
C TYR A 59 -8.38 7.90 10.27
N ARG A 60 -7.41 8.00 9.37
CA ARG A 60 -5.98 8.01 9.70
C ARG A 60 -5.53 9.25 10.48
N LYS A 61 -6.23 10.39 10.35
CA LYS A 61 -6.00 11.59 11.19
C LYS A 61 -6.16 11.32 12.69
N LYS A 62 -6.91 10.28 13.08
CA LYS A 62 -7.09 9.89 14.49
C LYS A 62 -5.82 9.25 15.09
N TYR A 63 -4.91 8.74 14.25
CA TYR A 63 -3.77 7.92 14.67
C TYR A 63 -2.40 8.44 14.18
N SER A 64 -2.37 9.34 13.20
CA SER A 64 -1.12 9.77 12.56
C SER A 64 -1.23 11.15 11.93
N ASN A 65 -0.09 11.82 11.76
CA ASN A 65 0.02 13.01 10.91
C ASN A 65 -0.16 12.60 9.44
N ILE A 66 -1.00 13.33 8.72
CA ILE A 66 -1.30 13.04 7.32
C ILE A 66 -0.53 13.99 6.42
N TYR A 67 0.23 13.43 5.50
CA TYR A 67 0.92 14.16 4.43
C TYR A 67 0.36 13.72 3.09
N PHE A 68 0.02 14.69 2.26
CA PHE A 68 -0.46 14.45 0.90
C PHE A 68 0.52 15.09 -0.07
N ILE A 69 1.16 14.24 -0.86
CA ILE A 69 2.15 14.60 -1.86
C ILE A 69 1.46 14.58 -3.21
N ASP A 70 1.59 15.67 -3.94
CA ASP A 70 1.12 15.79 -5.32
C ASP A 70 2.25 16.27 -6.24
N ARG A 71 1.92 16.46 -7.51
CA ARG A 71 2.87 16.86 -8.56
C ARG A 71 3.64 18.16 -8.28
N ASN A 72 3.17 19.00 -7.38
CA ASN A 72 3.81 20.28 -7.05
C ASN A 72 4.76 20.15 -5.85
N THR A 73 4.81 18.98 -5.22
CA THR A 73 5.66 18.74 -4.06
C THR A 73 7.10 18.57 -4.52
N ILE A 74 8.04 19.15 -3.79
CA ILE A 74 9.48 19.05 -4.06
C ILE A 74 10.19 18.30 -2.92
N ILE A 75 11.42 17.86 -3.17
CA ILE A 75 12.23 17.08 -2.19
C ILE A 75 12.42 17.87 -0.88
N GLU A 76 12.55 19.19 -0.95
CA GLU A 76 12.69 20.06 0.23
C GLU A 76 11.48 19.98 1.16
N ASP A 77 10.27 19.72 0.63
CA ASP A 77 9.08 19.54 1.45
C ASP A 77 9.08 18.18 2.15
N ILE A 78 9.61 17.15 1.49
CA ILE A 78 9.79 15.80 2.07
C ILE A 78 10.74 15.86 3.25
N ASN A 79 11.81 16.64 3.14
CA ASN A 79 12.80 16.82 4.19
C ASN A 79 12.25 17.55 5.44
N LYS A 80 11.12 18.25 5.33
CA LYS A 80 10.45 18.92 6.46
C LYS A 80 9.51 17.99 7.23
N ILE A 81 9.23 16.77 6.74
CA ILE A 81 8.36 15.82 7.42
C ILE A 81 9.01 15.38 8.74
N ASP A 82 8.24 15.39 9.83
CA ASP A 82 8.67 14.93 11.14
C ASP A 82 8.52 13.40 11.26
N TYR A 83 9.52 12.68 10.78
CA TYR A 83 9.59 11.21 10.83
C TYR A 83 9.74 10.63 12.24
N SER A 84 9.90 11.47 13.28
CA SER A 84 9.90 11.00 14.67
C SER A 84 8.49 10.73 15.20
N LYS A 85 7.48 11.34 14.56
CA LYS A 85 6.06 11.17 14.88
C LYS A 85 5.41 10.16 13.95
N LYS A 86 4.27 9.61 14.37
CA LYS A 86 3.47 8.71 13.54
C LYS A 86 2.98 9.45 12.29
N PHE A 87 3.17 8.86 11.12
CA PHE A 87 2.77 9.46 9.84
C PHE A 87 2.04 8.49 8.91
N THR A 88 1.23 9.07 8.03
CA THR A 88 0.72 8.42 6.82
C THR A 88 0.97 9.38 5.66
N ILE A 89 1.81 8.99 4.72
CA ILE A 89 2.14 9.76 3.51
C ILE A 89 1.41 9.13 2.33
N TYR A 90 0.54 9.91 1.68
CA TYR A 90 -0.12 9.54 0.43
C TYR A 90 0.57 10.28 -0.71
N ILE A 91 1.01 9.54 -1.72
CA ILE A 91 1.67 10.07 -2.92
C ILE A 91 0.72 9.86 -4.08
N CYS A 92 0.17 10.96 -4.58
CA CYS A 92 -0.84 10.93 -5.62
C CYS A 92 -0.22 10.66 -6.99
N CYS A 93 -0.47 9.48 -7.54
CA CYS A 93 -0.09 9.11 -8.89
C CYS A 93 -1.29 9.20 -9.85
N ASP A 94 -1.00 9.47 -11.12
CA ASP A 94 -1.99 9.50 -12.20
C ASP A 94 -1.67 8.36 -13.19
N PRO A 95 -2.59 7.40 -13.39
CA PRO A 95 -2.37 6.25 -14.27
C PRO A 95 -2.27 6.63 -15.76
N CYS A 96 -2.65 7.86 -16.13
CA CYS A 96 -2.64 8.34 -17.52
C CYS A 96 -1.35 9.05 -17.91
N ARG A 97 -0.33 9.11 -17.03
CA ARG A 97 0.98 9.72 -17.34
C ARG A 97 2.14 9.00 -16.67
N GLU A 98 3.34 9.38 -17.08
CA GLU A 98 4.58 8.94 -16.45
C GLU A 98 4.80 9.71 -15.13
N ASN A 99 4.72 9.01 -14.00
CA ASN A 99 4.80 9.56 -12.65
C ASN A 99 6.26 9.76 -12.18
N ILE A 100 7.12 10.35 -13.02
CA ILE A 100 8.57 10.39 -12.78
C ILE A 100 8.92 11.12 -11.48
N ASP A 101 8.34 12.29 -11.24
CA ASP A 101 8.70 13.11 -10.07
C ASP A 101 8.10 12.55 -8.78
N GLU A 102 6.89 11.99 -8.85
CA GLU A 102 6.29 11.27 -7.73
C GLU A 102 7.12 10.04 -7.34
N ILE A 103 7.68 9.33 -8.32
CA ILE A 103 8.56 8.19 -8.05
C ILE A 103 9.91 8.62 -7.45
N LYS A 104 10.50 9.75 -7.88
CA LYS A 104 11.69 10.30 -7.21
C LYS A 104 11.41 10.65 -5.74
N ILE A 105 10.27 11.30 -5.49
CA ILE A 105 9.84 11.62 -4.11
C ILE A 105 9.62 10.34 -3.30
N PHE A 106 9.00 9.33 -3.89
CA PHE A 106 8.80 8.05 -3.25
C PHE A 106 10.12 7.39 -2.87
N GLU A 107 11.09 7.33 -3.79
CA GLU A 107 12.43 6.78 -3.52
C GLU A 107 13.15 7.54 -2.40
N GLU A 108 13.07 8.87 -2.38
CA GLU A 108 13.63 9.71 -1.31
C GLU A 108 12.97 9.40 0.06
N ILE A 109 11.65 9.29 0.10
CA ILE A 109 10.93 8.92 1.34
C ILE A 109 11.39 7.54 1.84
N LEU A 110 11.50 6.56 0.93
CA LEU A 110 11.97 5.22 1.29
C LEU A 110 13.38 5.25 1.86
N GLU A 111 14.28 6.02 1.25
CA GLU A 111 15.66 6.19 1.75
C GLU A 111 15.69 6.82 3.14
N ILE A 112 14.93 7.90 3.37
CA ILE A 112 14.85 8.56 4.67
C ILE A 112 14.32 7.59 5.75
N VAL A 113 13.26 6.84 5.44
CA VAL A 113 12.66 5.87 6.36
C VAL A 113 13.64 4.76 6.73
N ASP A 114 14.36 4.22 5.75
CA ASP A 114 15.38 3.20 5.97
C ASP A 114 16.55 3.73 6.81
N ASN A 115 17.07 4.91 6.46
CA ASN A 115 18.19 5.55 7.16
C ASN A 115 17.84 5.87 8.62
N LYS A 116 16.61 6.33 8.87
CA LYS A 116 16.10 6.60 10.22
C LYS A 116 15.61 5.35 10.95
N ARG A 117 15.64 4.17 10.30
CA ARG A 117 15.15 2.89 10.83
C ARG A 117 13.70 2.95 11.33
N VAL A 118 12.88 3.74 10.65
CA VAL A 118 11.47 3.88 11.01
C VAL A 118 10.71 2.67 10.48
N GLN A 119 9.93 2.02 11.34
CA GLN A 119 9.07 0.94 10.90
C GLN A 119 7.88 1.49 10.12
N CYS A 120 7.66 1.01 8.90
CA CYS A 120 6.52 1.40 8.08
C CYS A 120 5.99 0.24 7.23
N ILE A 121 4.75 0.40 6.77
CA ILE A 121 4.19 -0.39 5.69
C ILE A 121 4.12 0.51 4.45
N THR A 122 4.74 0.06 3.37
CA THR A 122 4.64 0.68 2.06
C THR A 122 3.58 -0.04 1.23
N LEU A 123 2.57 0.72 0.81
CA LEU A 123 1.52 0.25 -0.08
C LEU A 123 1.79 0.75 -1.48
N ILE A 124 1.79 -0.17 -2.44
CA ILE A 124 1.86 0.18 -3.86
C ILE A 124 0.68 -0.47 -4.56
N GLU A 125 -0.27 0.34 -4.98
CA GLU A 125 -1.34 -0.12 -5.85
C GLU A 125 -0.93 -0.05 -7.31
N HIS A 126 -1.40 -1.01 -8.13
CA HIS A 126 -1.21 -1.02 -9.58
C HIS A 126 0.25 -0.85 -9.99
N TYR A 127 1.12 -1.71 -9.42
CA TYR A 127 2.57 -1.66 -9.64
C TYR A 127 2.96 -1.62 -11.12
N GLU A 128 2.16 -2.22 -12.00
CA GLU A 128 2.34 -2.19 -13.46
C GLU A 128 2.48 -0.77 -14.03
N HIS A 129 1.87 0.26 -13.43
CA HIS A 129 1.92 1.64 -13.92
C HIS A 129 3.23 2.35 -13.65
N ILE A 130 4.03 1.82 -12.73
CA ILE A 130 5.30 2.43 -12.33
C ILE A 130 6.48 1.49 -12.49
N ALA A 131 6.24 0.23 -12.87
CA ALA A 131 7.29 -0.77 -13.02
C ALA A 131 8.41 -0.24 -13.92
N ASN A 132 8.09 0.27 -15.12
CA ASN A 132 9.09 0.84 -16.03
C ASN A 132 9.89 2.03 -15.46
N ILE A 133 9.36 2.77 -14.48
CA ILE A 133 10.00 3.95 -13.88
C ILE A 133 10.82 3.54 -12.65
N LEU A 134 10.26 2.67 -11.79
CA LEU A 134 10.89 2.21 -10.55
C LEU A 134 11.97 1.17 -10.86
N ARG A 135 13.15 1.65 -11.27
CA ARG A 135 14.29 0.83 -11.73
C ARG A 135 14.77 -0.21 -10.73
N LYS A 136 14.55 -0.01 -9.43
CA LYS A 136 14.86 -0.99 -8.39
C LYS A 136 13.99 -0.80 -7.16
N LEU A 137 13.23 -1.83 -6.80
CA LEU A 137 12.57 -1.87 -5.50
C LEU A 137 13.59 -2.31 -4.44
N LYS A 138 14.14 -1.35 -3.68
CA LYS A 138 15.00 -1.65 -2.54
C LYS A 138 14.11 -1.97 -1.33
N ILE A 139 14.09 -3.25 -0.96
CA ILE A 139 13.37 -3.70 0.23
C ILE A 139 14.30 -3.52 1.43
N GLY A 140 14.04 -2.46 2.21
CA GLY A 140 14.71 -2.21 3.48
C GLY A 140 14.28 -3.20 4.57
N ASN A 141 15.03 -3.25 5.67
CA ASN A 141 14.76 -4.18 6.77
C ASN A 141 13.59 -3.73 7.66
N ASN A 142 13.29 -2.43 7.71
CA ASN A 142 12.26 -1.85 8.58
C ASN A 142 10.96 -1.52 7.83
N ASN A 143 10.94 -1.75 6.52
CA ASN A 143 9.82 -1.42 5.66
C ASN A 143 9.20 -2.70 5.09
N LYS A 144 7.89 -2.88 5.32
CA LYS A 144 7.12 -3.98 4.75
C LYS A 144 6.31 -3.51 3.56
N PHE A 145 6.46 -4.20 2.44
CA PHE A 145 5.76 -3.89 1.20
C PHE A 145 4.51 -4.76 1.06
N LEU A 146 3.38 -4.12 0.80
CA LEU A 146 2.17 -4.75 0.25
C LEU A 146 1.94 -4.14 -1.12
N ILE A 147 2.20 -4.94 -2.14
CA ILE A 147 2.15 -4.55 -3.54
C ILE A 147 0.98 -5.27 -4.19
N SER A 148 0.21 -4.55 -4.99
CA SER A 148 -0.73 -5.17 -5.92
C SER A 148 -0.31 -4.96 -7.36
N SER A 149 -0.58 -5.95 -8.20
CA SER A 149 -0.40 -5.81 -9.64
C SER A 149 -1.41 -6.62 -10.44
N GLN A 150 -1.60 -6.26 -11.71
CA GLN A 150 -2.39 -7.06 -12.62
C GLN A 150 -1.70 -8.40 -12.96
N GLU A 151 -2.46 -9.49 -13.05
CA GLU A 151 -1.95 -10.77 -13.55
C GLU A 151 -1.41 -10.60 -14.97
N ASN A 152 -0.30 -11.29 -15.27
CA ASN A 152 0.43 -11.22 -16.54
C ASN A 152 1.14 -9.88 -16.83
N SER A 153 1.23 -8.97 -15.84
CA SER A 153 2.14 -7.83 -15.95
C SER A 153 3.60 -8.29 -15.86
N ASN A 154 4.49 -7.59 -16.56
CA ASN A 154 5.92 -7.90 -16.49
C ASN A 154 6.49 -7.45 -15.12
N LEU A 155 6.54 -8.39 -14.17
CA LEU A 155 7.07 -8.18 -12.82
C LEU A 155 8.61 -8.27 -12.75
N GLU A 156 9.34 -8.10 -13.87
CA GLU A 156 10.80 -8.28 -13.97
C GLU A 156 11.61 -7.60 -12.85
N LEU A 157 11.14 -6.47 -12.35
CA LEU A 157 11.82 -5.70 -11.30
C LEU A 157 11.65 -6.28 -9.88
N ILE A 158 10.54 -6.96 -9.62
CA ILE A 158 10.33 -7.71 -8.38
C ILE A 158 10.80 -9.16 -8.54
N LYS A 159 10.95 -9.66 -9.79
CA LYS A 159 11.34 -11.04 -10.11
C LYS A 159 12.59 -11.51 -9.35
N ASN A 160 13.58 -10.64 -9.22
CA ASN A 160 14.85 -10.92 -8.53
C ASN A 160 14.77 -10.81 -6.99
N ASN A 161 13.61 -10.45 -6.44
CA ASN A 161 13.34 -10.38 -5.01
C ASN A 161 12.13 -11.22 -4.61
N LEU A 162 11.58 -12.08 -5.50
CA LEU A 162 10.35 -12.83 -5.23
C LEU A 162 10.45 -13.72 -4.00
N GLU A 163 11.65 -14.18 -3.65
CA GLU A 163 11.88 -14.96 -2.43
C GLU A 163 11.51 -14.18 -1.15
N LYS A 164 11.52 -12.85 -1.21
CA LYS A 164 11.16 -11.93 -0.10
C LYS A 164 9.66 -11.64 -0.03
N PHE A 165 8.86 -12.16 -0.95
CA PHE A 165 7.41 -11.97 -0.99
C PHE A 165 6.67 -13.29 -0.78
N ASP A 166 5.58 -13.22 -0.03
CA ASP A 166 4.47 -14.13 -0.21
C ASP A 166 3.65 -13.65 -1.42
N ILE A 167 3.45 -14.54 -2.40
CA ILE A 167 2.68 -14.23 -3.59
C ILE A 167 1.26 -14.75 -3.38
N GLY A 168 0.30 -13.83 -3.49
CA GLY A 168 -1.11 -14.16 -3.45
C GLY A 168 -1.81 -13.80 -4.76
N TYR A 169 -2.95 -14.45 -5.02
CA TYR A 169 -3.87 -14.02 -6.06
C TYR A 169 -5.25 -13.73 -5.46
N ILE A 170 -5.94 -12.74 -6.00
CA ILE A 170 -7.32 -12.42 -5.61
C ILE A 170 -8.31 -13.07 -6.57
N ASN A 171 -9.26 -13.82 -6.01
CA ASN A 171 -10.43 -14.31 -6.71
C ASN A 171 -11.66 -13.52 -6.24
N LEU A 172 -12.03 -12.53 -7.04
CA LEU A 172 -13.18 -11.66 -6.76
C LEU A 172 -14.53 -12.38 -6.89
N THR A 173 -14.61 -13.48 -7.66
CA THR A 173 -15.84 -14.27 -7.78
C THR A 173 -16.21 -14.88 -6.44
N ASN A 174 -15.21 -15.43 -5.75
CA ASN A 174 -15.39 -16.10 -4.46
C ASN A 174 -15.08 -15.20 -3.26
N ASN A 175 -14.62 -13.96 -3.51
CA ASN A 175 -14.09 -13.05 -2.50
C ASN A 175 -13.05 -13.73 -1.61
N ILE A 176 -12.03 -14.32 -2.22
CA ILE A 176 -10.91 -14.96 -1.51
C ILE A 176 -9.58 -14.43 -2.01
N ILE A 177 -8.60 -14.35 -1.11
CA ILE A 177 -7.20 -14.18 -1.45
C ILE A 177 -6.51 -15.51 -1.15
N CYS A 178 -5.84 -16.07 -2.14
CA CYS A 178 -5.13 -17.33 -2.02
C CYS A 178 -3.63 -17.05 -1.95
N ILE A 179 -2.93 -17.59 -0.97
CA ILE A 179 -1.48 -17.44 -0.77
C ILE A 179 -0.89 -18.82 -0.55
N GLY A 180 -0.16 -19.34 -1.53
CA GLY A 180 0.18 -20.76 -1.58
C GLY A 180 -1.08 -21.61 -1.50
N ASP A 181 -1.11 -22.59 -0.59
CA ASP A 181 -2.25 -23.48 -0.39
C ASP A 181 -3.31 -22.94 0.59
N LYS A 182 -3.17 -21.69 1.05
CA LYS A 182 -4.08 -21.09 2.04
C LYS A 182 -5.05 -20.14 1.38
N GLU A 183 -6.32 -20.25 1.76
CA GLU A 183 -7.38 -19.34 1.36
C GLU A 183 -7.78 -18.42 2.52
N TYR A 184 -7.89 -17.13 2.22
CA TYR A 184 -8.33 -16.11 3.14
C TYR A 184 -9.62 -15.50 2.59
N LYS A 185 -10.72 -15.63 3.35
CA LYS A 185 -11.99 -14.98 2.98
C LYS A 185 -11.79 -13.48 3.01
N GLN A 186 -11.96 -12.81 1.87
CA GLN A 186 -11.81 -11.38 1.75
C GLN A 186 -13.16 -10.68 1.82
N GLU A 187 -13.24 -9.58 2.57
CA GLU A 187 -14.44 -8.73 2.61
C GLU A 187 -14.10 -7.32 2.14
N PHE A 188 -14.94 -6.77 1.26
CA PHE A 188 -14.80 -5.37 0.83
C PHE A 188 -15.10 -4.42 1.99
N TYR A 189 -14.36 -3.32 2.11
CA TYR A 189 -14.55 -2.37 3.21
C TYR A 189 -15.99 -1.84 3.33
N PHE A 190 -16.67 -1.67 2.20
CA PHE A 190 -18.03 -1.16 2.14
C PHE A 190 -19.10 -2.23 2.43
N LYS A 191 -18.73 -3.51 2.52
CA LYS A 191 -19.63 -4.61 2.92
C LYS A 191 -19.38 -5.10 4.35
N ASN A 192 -18.20 -4.82 4.90
CA ASN A 192 -17.84 -5.23 6.25
C ASN A 192 -18.32 -4.18 7.27
N GLU A 193 -19.15 -4.60 8.23
CA GLU A 193 -19.77 -3.67 9.17
C GLU A 193 -18.78 -2.96 10.09
N LYS A 194 -17.66 -3.62 10.47
CA LYS A 194 -16.59 -2.99 11.25
C LYS A 194 -16.00 -1.83 10.45
N TYR A 195 -15.63 -2.07 9.19
CA TYR A 195 -15.01 -1.04 8.35
C TYR A 195 -15.97 0.10 7.99
N VAL A 196 -17.23 -0.20 7.68
CA VAL A 196 -18.28 0.82 7.45
C VAL A 196 -18.40 1.77 8.64
N LYS A 197 -18.40 1.23 9.88
CA LYS A 197 -18.45 2.05 11.10
C LYS A 197 -17.18 2.88 11.29
N LEU A 198 -16.00 2.28 11.11
CA LEU A 198 -14.70 2.96 11.27
C LEU A 198 -14.54 4.14 10.29
N LEU A 199 -14.99 3.94 9.05
CA LEU A 199 -14.92 4.91 7.97
C LEU A 199 -16.09 5.90 7.96
N GLU A 200 -17.07 5.74 8.86
CA GLU A 200 -18.26 6.58 8.95
C GLU A 200 -19.03 6.66 7.61
N LEU A 201 -19.04 5.55 6.85
CA LEU A 201 -19.75 5.47 5.58
C LEU A 201 -21.26 5.39 5.88
N LYS A 202 -22.05 6.24 5.22
CA LYS A 202 -23.51 6.13 5.27
C LYS A 202 -23.91 4.81 4.60
N LYS A 203 -24.73 4.00 5.27
CA LYS A 203 -25.41 2.85 4.64
C LYS A 203 -26.43 3.35 3.62
#